data_AF-A0A8T3YSA4-F1
#
_entry.id   AF-A0A8T3YSA4-F1
#
_cell.length_a   1.000
_cell.length_b   1.000
_cell.length_c   1.000
_cell.angle_alpha   90.00
_cell.angle_beta   90.00
_cell.angle_gamma   90.00
#
_symmetry.space_group_name_H-M   'P 1'
#
loop_
_entity.id
_entity.type
_entity.pdbx_description
1 polymer ?
#
loop_
_entity_poly.entity_id
_entity_poly.type
_entity_poly.pdbx_seq_one_letter_code
_entity_poly.pdbx_strand_id
1 'polypeptide(L)'
;YQESVMVPVGDWARTRLSNLSRTDRVRDESRVNSGFGKKIENWVGRDKVYPTNVLTLATECANRHHSATFPVGLPSWFIKLFTKPGDIVLDPFMGSGTTALAALNLNRDYVGVEIREEYVLMARAKLHEKIGDYIGKEVNPHGIAAGTLTESF
;
A
#
# COMPACT_ATOMS: atom_id res chain seq x y z
N TYR A 1 4.36 9.18 6.22
CA TYR A 1 3.75 8.31 5.18
C TYR A 1 3.71 6.86 5.65
N GLN A 2 4.83 6.26 6.04
CA GLN A 2 4.90 4.86 6.53
C GLN A 2 4.09 4.60 7.80
N GLU A 3 3.96 5.60 8.68
CA GLU A 3 3.12 5.50 9.88
C GLU A 3 1.65 5.18 9.57
N SER A 4 1.17 5.49 8.36
CA SER A 4 -0.21 5.23 7.94
C SER A 4 -0.54 3.75 7.78
N VAL A 5 0.47 2.88 7.73
CA VAL A 5 0.29 1.42 7.67
C VAL A 5 0.60 0.73 9.00
N MET A 6 1.03 1.48 10.02
CA MET A 6 1.30 0.92 11.34
C MET A 6 -0.01 0.62 12.06
N VAL A 7 -0.04 -0.51 12.75
CA VAL A 7 -1.17 -1.00 13.53
C VAL A 7 -0.91 -0.83 15.02
N PRO A 8 -1.95 -0.68 15.86
CA PRO A 8 -1.78 -0.66 17.30
C PRO A 8 -1.09 -1.93 17.79
N VAL A 9 -0.23 -1.78 18.79
CA VAL A 9 0.35 -2.94 19.46
C VAL A 9 -0.76 -3.72 20.17
N GLY A 10 -0.79 -5.04 19.98
CA GLY A 10 -1.79 -5.90 20.60
C GLY A 10 -1.67 -5.96 22.14
N ASP A 11 -2.77 -6.28 22.81
CA ASP A 11 -2.85 -6.28 24.28
C ASP A 11 -1.84 -7.22 24.96
N TRP A 12 -1.45 -8.29 24.27
CA TRP A 12 -0.40 -9.21 24.72
C TRP A 12 0.91 -8.49 25.10
N ALA A 13 1.21 -7.36 24.45
CA ALA A 13 2.43 -6.62 24.68
C ALA A 13 2.48 -6.03 26.10
N ARG A 14 1.35 -5.65 26.70
CA ARG A 14 1.33 -5.13 28.07
C ARG A 14 1.86 -6.16 29.07
N THR A 15 1.44 -7.41 28.91
CA THR A 15 1.88 -8.54 29.75
C THR A 15 3.29 -9.01 29.39
N ARG A 16 3.65 -9.04 28.10
CA ARG A 16 4.97 -9.53 27.66
C ARG A 16 6.09 -8.54 27.95
N LEU A 17 5.81 -7.25 27.86
CA LEU A 17 6.80 -6.18 28.05
C LEU A 17 6.93 -5.75 29.52
N SER A 18 6.00 -6.12 30.40
CA SER A 18 6.15 -5.87 31.85
C SER A 18 7.17 -6.79 32.51
N ASN A 19 7.34 -8.02 31.98
CA ASN A 19 8.22 -9.04 32.52
C ASN A 19 9.39 -9.34 31.56
N LEU A 20 10.26 -8.36 31.32
CA LEU A 20 11.44 -8.55 30.46
C LEU A 20 12.54 -9.36 31.15
N SER A 21 12.98 -10.42 30.48
CA SER A 21 14.12 -11.24 30.87
C SER A 21 15.46 -10.56 30.54
N ARG A 22 16.58 -11.12 31.04
CA ARG A 22 17.93 -10.61 30.72
C ARG A 22 18.22 -10.62 29.22
N THR A 23 17.76 -11.65 28.51
CA THR A 23 17.95 -11.79 27.05
C THR A 23 17.18 -10.74 26.27
N ASP A 24 16.01 -10.30 26.76
CA ASP A 24 15.20 -9.27 26.10
C ASP A 24 15.88 -7.88 26.09
N ARG A 25 16.83 -7.66 27.00
CA ARG A 25 17.62 -6.43 27.16
C ARG A 25 18.90 -6.41 26.32
N VAL A 26 19.23 -7.51 25.66
CA VAL A 26 20.40 -7.62 24.78
C VAL A 26 19.90 -7.79 23.34
N ARG A 27 20.72 -7.39 22.37
CA ARG A 27 20.44 -7.69 20.96
C ARG A 27 20.66 -9.18 20.75
N ASP A 28 19.58 -9.92 20.54
CA ASP A 28 19.62 -11.34 20.19
C ASP A 28 19.70 -11.46 18.67
N GLU A 29 20.79 -12.03 18.16
CA GLU A 29 20.99 -12.21 16.73
C GLU A 29 20.33 -13.51 16.24
N SER A 30 19.80 -13.47 15.02
CA SER A 30 19.20 -14.68 14.43
C SER A 30 20.22 -15.83 14.40
N ARG A 31 19.79 -17.04 14.75
CA ARG A 31 20.61 -18.26 14.64
C ARG A 31 21.21 -18.52 13.26
N VAL A 32 20.57 -17.99 12.22
CA VAL A 32 20.99 -18.13 10.81
C VAL A 32 21.93 -17.01 10.35
N ASN A 33 22.44 -16.18 11.28
CA ASN A 33 23.37 -15.09 11.03
C ASN A 33 22.94 -14.11 9.92
N SER A 34 21.64 -13.85 9.84
CA SER A 34 21.04 -12.98 8.82
C SER A 34 21.30 -11.48 9.04
N GLY A 35 22.04 -11.11 10.08
CA GLY A 35 22.22 -9.72 10.53
C GLY A 35 20.97 -9.09 11.19
N PHE A 36 19.82 -9.75 11.10
CA PHE A 36 18.59 -9.33 11.78
C PHE A 36 18.63 -9.72 13.26
N GLY A 37 19.10 -8.79 14.10
CA GLY A 37 19.04 -8.90 15.54
C GLY A 37 17.85 -8.16 16.14
N LYS A 38 17.25 -8.69 17.20
CA LYS A 38 16.12 -8.07 17.89
C LYS A 38 16.49 -7.75 19.34
N LYS A 39 16.18 -6.53 19.77
CA LYS A 39 16.22 -6.12 21.18
C LYS A 39 14.79 -5.79 21.60
N ILE A 40 14.19 -6.67 22.41
CA ILE A 40 12.76 -6.60 22.75
C ILE A 40 12.46 -5.39 23.65
N GLU A 41 13.41 -4.97 24.48
CA GLU A 41 13.29 -3.72 25.28
C GLU A 41 12.98 -2.48 24.42
N ASN A 42 13.41 -2.44 23.14
CA ASN A 42 13.12 -1.30 22.27
C ASN A 42 11.63 -1.16 21.90
N TRP A 43 10.81 -2.15 22.25
CA TRP A 43 9.37 -2.17 21.99
C TRP A 43 8.57 -1.60 23.17
N VAL A 44 9.21 -1.39 24.33
CA VAL A 44 8.58 -0.76 25.50
C VAL A 44 8.18 0.67 25.16
N GLY A 45 6.93 1.04 25.47
CA GLY A 45 6.40 2.37 25.22
C GLY A 45 6.00 2.66 23.77
N ARG A 46 5.98 1.66 22.88
CA ARG A 46 5.45 1.83 21.52
C ARG A 46 3.95 1.60 21.49
N ASP A 47 3.22 2.57 20.95
CA ASP A 47 1.77 2.44 20.73
C ASP A 47 1.43 1.74 19.41
N LYS A 48 2.30 1.88 18.41
CA LYS A 48 2.10 1.33 17.06
C LYS A 48 3.33 0.57 16.57
N VAL A 49 3.09 -0.45 15.74
CA VAL A 49 4.12 -1.26 15.07
C VAL A 49 3.75 -1.50 13.62
N TYR A 50 4.73 -1.83 12.79
CA TYR A 50 4.41 -2.40 11.48
C TYR A 50 3.70 -3.74 11.66
N PRO A 51 2.71 -4.06 10.81
CA PRO A 51 2.10 -5.38 10.81
C PRO A 51 3.15 -6.44 10.45
N THR A 52 2.80 -7.70 10.70
CA THR A 52 3.63 -8.83 10.28
C THR A 52 3.62 -8.96 8.75
N ASN A 53 4.31 -9.98 8.24
CA ASN A 53 4.26 -10.36 6.83
C ASN A 53 2.91 -10.98 6.40
N VAL A 54 1.87 -10.92 7.24
CA VAL A 54 0.52 -11.41 6.96
C VAL A 54 -0.43 -10.21 6.99
N LEU A 55 -1.00 -9.87 5.84
CA LEU A 55 -1.99 -8.80 5.70
C LEU A 55 -3.38 -9.39 5.55
N THR A 56 -4.29 -9.07 6.46
CA THR A 56 -5.69 -9.50 6.40
C THR A 56 -6.52 -8.42 5.72
N LEU A 57 -6.97 -8.70 4.49
CA LEU A 57 -7.77 -7.79 3.67
C LEU A 57 -9.04 -8.49 3.22
N ALA A 58 -10.15 -7.76 3.18
CA ALA A 58 -11.38 -8.27 2.58
C ALA A 58 -11.17 -8.51 1.08
N THR A 59 -11.72 -9.61 0.56
CA THR A 59 -11.70 -9.91 -0.87
C THR A 59 -12.69 -9.03 -1.61
N GLU A 60 -12.31 -8.53 -2.78
CA GLU A 60 -13.26 -7.86 -3.68
C GLU A 60 -14.10 -8.93 -4.39
N CYS A 61 -15.32 -9.15 -3.92
CA CYS A 61 -16.27 -10.09 -4.54
C CYS A 61 -17.13 -9.44 -5.64
N ALA A 62 -16.92 -8.15 -5.94
CA ALA A 62 -17.84 -7.36 -6.75
C ALA A 62 -17.66 -7.51 -8.28
N ASN A 63 -16.63 -8.21 -8.77
CA ASN A 63 -16.40 -8.35 -10.22
C ASN A 63 -16.97 -9.67 -10.76
N ARG A 64 -18.22 -9.64 -11.22
CA ARG A 64 -18.90 -10.77 -11.90
C ARG A 64 -18.33 -11.12 -13.28
N HIS A 65 -17.36 -10.36 -13.81
CA HIS A 65 -16.79 -10.57 -15.16
C HIS A 65 -15.27 -10.72 -15.23
N HIS A 66 -14.52 -10.62 -14.12
CA HIS A 66 -13.05 -10.58 -14.16
C HIS A 66 -12.41 -11.42 -13.05
N SER A 67 -11.82 -12.55 -13.45
CA SER A 67 -11.49 -13.67 -12.57
C SER A 67 -10.33 -13.47 -11.58
N ALA A 68 -9.62 -12.34 -11.55
CA ALA A 68 -8.42 -12.20 -10.70
C ALA A 68 -8.07 -10.76 -10.29
N THR A 69 -9.05 -9.90 -10.05
CA THR A 69 -8.74 -8.55 -9.52
C THR A 69 -8.41 -8.63 -8.03
N PHE A 70 -7.19 -8.28 -7.63
CA PHE A 70 -6.82 -8.19 -6.21
C PHE A 70 -7.55 -7.00 -5.53
N PRO A 71 -7.75 -7.04 -4.21
CA PRO A 71 -8.42 -5.94 -3.51
C PRO A 71 -7.61 -4.65 -3.58
N VAL A 72 -8.28 -3.51 -3.79
CA VAL A 72 -7.64 -2.17 -3.87
C VAL A 72 -6.85 -1.85 -2.59
N GLY A 73 -7.27 -2.41 -1.45
CA GLY A 73 -6.55 -2.29 -0.19
C GLY A 73 -5.12 -2.82 -0.23
N LEU A 74 -4.84 -3.84 -1.06
CA LEU A 74 -3.52 -4.46 -1.16
C LEU A 74 -2.46 -3.51 -1.77
N PRO A 75 -2.61 -2.99 -3.00
CA PRO A 75 -1.66 -2.03 -3.55
C PRO A 75 -1.66 -0.74 -2.72
N SER A 76 -2.81 -0.31 -2.17
CA SER A 76 -2.89 0.88 -1.33
C SER A 76 -1.97 0.80 -0.11
N TRP A 77 -1.86 -0.40 0.50
CA TRP A 77 -0.97 -0.63 1.64
C TRP A 77 0.50 -0.45 1.24
N PHE A 78 0.93 -1.07 0.14
CA PHE A 78 2.31 -0.95 -0.34
C PHE A 78 2.66 0.47 -0.82
N ILE A 79 1.75 1.12 -1.54
CA ILE A 79 1.93 2.50 -2.00
C ILE A 79 2.14 3.43 -0.80
N LYS A 80 1.33 3.30 0.26
CA LYS A 80 1.51 4.08 1.50
C LYS A 80 2.85 3.81 2.20
N LEU A 81 3.35 2.58 2.14
CA LEU A 81 4.60 2.18 2.77
C LEU A 81 5.84 2.71 2.03
N PHE A 82 5.79 2.79 0.70
CA PHE A 82 6.97 3.10 -0.11
C PHE A 82 6.95 4.47 -0.80
N THR A 83 5.82 5.19 -0.77
CA THR A 83 5.68 6.47 -1.50
C THR A 83 5.04 7.57 -0.65
N LYS A 84 5.31 8.82 -1.04
CA LYS A 84 4.64 10.03 -0.56
C LYS A 84 3.59 10.50 -1.58
N PRO A 85 2.59 11.32 -1.16
CA PRO A 85 1.71 11.98 -2.11
C PRO A 85 2.53 12.77 -3.14
N GLY A 86 2.13 12.70 -4.42
CA GLY A 86 2.86 13.27 -5.55
C GLY A 86 3.98 12.39 -6.15
N ASP A 87 4.32 11.26 -5.52
CA ASP A 87 5.22 10.29 -6.16
C ASP A 87 4.52 9.52 -7.29
N ILE A 88 5.31 8.89 -8.16
CA ILE A 88 4.83 8.07 -9.28
C ILE A 88 4.91 6.57 -8.92
N VAL A 89 3.84 5.82 -9.19
CA VAL A 89 3.77 4.36 -9.03
C VAL A 89 3.81 3.67 -10.39
N LEU A 90 4.81 2.81 -10.64
CA LEU A 90 4.90 1.99 -11.84
C LEU A 90 4.33 0.58 -11.59
N ASP A 91 3.42 0.15 -12.45
CA ASP A 91 2.94 -1.23 -12.52
C ASP A 91 3.09 -1.79 -13.94
N PRO A 92 4.08 -2.68 -14.20
CA PRO A 92 4.30 -3.24 -15.53
C PRO A 92 3.29 -4.33 -15.93
N PHE A 93 2.40 -4.75 -15.03
CA PHE A 93 1.38 -5.77 -15.26
C PHE A 93 0.03 -5.30 -14.72
N MET A 94 -0.43 -4.15 -15.22
CA MET A 94 -1.49 -3.37 -14.61
C MET A 94 -2.86 -4.06 -14.62
N GLY A 95 -3.10 -5.01 -15.55
CA GLY A 95 -4.37 -5.71 -15.68
C GLY A 95 -5.54 -4.72 -15.75
N SER A 96 -6.55 -4.93 -14.91
CA SER A 96 -7.76 -4.07 -14.86
C SER A 96 -7.57 -2.71 -14.15
N GLY A 97 -6.32 -2.31 -13.84
CA GLY A 97 -6.02 -0.96 -13.35
C GLY A 97 -6.15 -0.76 -11.83
N THR A 98 -6.14 -1.82 -11.03
CA THR A 98 -6.31 -1.72 -9.57
C THR A 98 -5.19 -0.91 -8.90
N THR A 99 -3.94 -1.07 -9.34
CA THR A 99 -2.79 -0.30 -8.81
C THR A 99 -2.91 1.18 -9.14
N ALA A 100 -3.29 1.53 -10.37
CA ALA A 100 -3.54 2.91 -10.78
C ALA A 100 -4.66 3.55 -9.96
N LEU A 101 -5.77 2.83 -9.76
CA LEU A 101 -6.87 3.32 -8.92
C LEU A 101 -6.40 3.57 -7.48
N ALA A 102 -5.60 2.67 -6.91
CA ALA A 102 -5.02 2.85 -5.58
C ALA A 102 -4.08 4.05 -5.50
N ALA A 103 -3.23 4.27 -6.51
CA ALA A 103 -2.35 5.42 -6.60
C ALA A 103 -3.15 6.73 -6.65
N LEU A 104 -4.15 6.82 -7.54
CA LEU A 104 -5.04 7.98 -7.66
C LEU A 104 -5.78 8.29 -6.35
N ASN A 105 -6.37 7.27 -5.71
CA ASN A 105 -7.06 7.42 -4.42
C ASN A 105 -6.14 7.97 -3.31
N LEU A 106 -4.83 7.77 -3.46
CA LEU A 106 -3.81 8.23 -2.54
C LEU A 106 -3.12 9.52 -3.01
N ASN A 107 -3.58 10.19 -4.07
CA ASN A 107 -2.92 11.36 -4.64
C ASN A 107 -1.46 11.05 -5.07
N ARG A 108 -1.27 9.95 -5.78
CA ARG A 108 -0.04 9.59 -6.47
C ARG A 108 -0.32 9.50 -7.97
N ASP A 109 0.67 9.84 -8.75
CA ASP A 109 0.67 9.58 -10.18
C ASP A 109 0.97 8.10 -10.43
N TYR A 110 0.65 7.61 -11.63
CA TYR A 110 0.91 6.22 -11.99
C TYR A 110 1.35 6.08 -13.44
N VAL A 111 2.11 5.01 -13.69
CA VAL A 111 2.43 4.51 -15.03
C VAL A 111 2.07 3.03 -15.05
N GLY A 112 1.32 2.63 -16.06
CA GLY A 112 0.83 1.27 -16.20
C GLY A 112 1.12 0.69 -17.56
N VAL A 113 1.56 -0.57 -17.60
CA VAL A 113 1.73 -1.34 -18.83
C VAL A 113 0.87 -2.59 -18.76
N GLU A 114 0.19 -2.90 -19.85
CA GLU A 114 -0.60 -4.11 -20.01
C GLU A 114 -0.62 -4.49 -21.50
N ILE A 115 -0.42 -5.78 -21.79
CA ILE A 115 -0.33 -6.30 -23.16
C ILE A 115 -1.71 -6.62 -23.75
N ARG A 116 -2.70 -6.89 -22.89
CA ARG A 116 -4.07 -7.23 -23.28
C ARG A 116 -4.88 -5.95 -23.46
N GLU A 117 -5.21 -5.63 -24.71
CA GLU A 117 -6.01 -4.45 -25.06
C GLU A 117 -7.34 -4.36 -24.32
N GLU A 118 -8.03 -5.49 -24.11
CA GLU A 118 -9.29 -5.54 -23.34
C GLU A 118 -9.13 -5.04 -21.90
N TYR A 119 -7.98 -5.31 -21.26
CA TYR A 119 -7.67 -4.86 -19.91
C TYR A 119 -7.25 -3.39 -19.91
N VAL A 120 -6.53 -2.94 -20.94
CA VAL A 120 -6.21 -1.52 -21.13
C VAL A 120 -7.49 -0.69 -21.25
N LEU A 121 -8.45 -1.11 -22.08
CA LEU A 121 -9.71 -0.40 -22.28
C LEU A 121 -10.53 -0.33 -20.98
N MET A 122 -10.59 -1.44 -20.25
CA MET A 122 -11.29 -1.51 -18.96
C MET A 122 -10.63 -0.63 -17.89
N ALA A 123 -9.30 -0.67 -17.78
CA ALA A 123 -8.54 0.17 -16.87
C ALA A 123 -8.77 1.65 -17.22
N ARG A 124 -8.69 2.02 -18.51
CA ARG A 124 -8.98 3.39 -18.99
C ARG A 124 -10.38 3.85 -18.61
N ALA A 125 -11.42 3.03 -18.85
CA ALA A 125 -12.80 3.38 -18.49
C ALA A 125 -12.96 3.61 -16.99
N LYS A 126 -12.43 2.69 -16.16
CA LYS A 126 -12.48 2.77 -14.70
C LYS A 126 -11.75 4.01 -14.14
N LEU A 127 -10.59 4.33 -14.71
CA LEU A 127 -9.79 5.48 -14.29
C LEU A 127 -10.42 6.80 -14.76
N HIS A 128 -11.03 6.82 -15.95
CA HIS A 128 -11.72 8.01 -16.46
C HIS A 128 -12.95 8.37 -15.63
N GLU A 129 -13.79 7.39 -15.28
CA GLU A 129 -14.92 7.58 -14.35
C GLU A 129 -14.42 8.19 -13.03
N LYS A 130 -13.34 7.63 -12.48
CA LYS A 130 -12.77 8.11 -11.23
C LYS A 130 -12.23 9.54 -11.32
N ILE A 131 -11.54 9.89 -12.40
CA ILE A 131 -11.01 11.25 -12.61
C ILE A 131 -12.15 12.26 -12.81
N GLY A 132 -13.23 11.87 -13.50
CA GLY A 132 -14.44 12.68 -13.63
C GLY A 132 -15.01 13.11 -12.28
N ASP A 133 -15.06 12.20 -11.30
CA ASP A 133 -15.47 12.51 -9.92
C ASP A 133 -14.57 13.55 -9.22
N TYR A 134 -13.27 13.59 -9.58
CA TYR A 134 -12.31 14.55 -9.00
C TYR A 134 -12.43 15.95 -9.63
N ILE A 135 -12.71 16.05 -10.93
CA ILE A 135 -12.86 17.33 -11.63
C ILE A 135 -14.11 18.09 -11.15
N GLY A 136 -15.15 17.37 -10.70
CA GLY A 136 -16.36 17.97 -10.11
C GLY A 136 -16.19 18.55 -8.69
N LYS A 137 -15.00 18.46 -8.08
CA LYS A 137 -14.69 19.00 -6.75
C LYS A 137 -13.54 20.00 -6.89
N GLU A 138 -13.76 21.26 -6.50
CA GLU A 138 -12.78 22.35 -6.59
C GLU A 138 -11.35 21.90 -6.18
N VAL A 139 -10.43 21.97 -7.14
CA VAL A 139 -9.04 21.52 -7.00
C VAL A 139 -8.17 22.61 -6.36
N ASN A 140 -7.43 22.19 -5.34
CA ASN A 140 -6.43 22.98 -4.61
C ASN A 140 -5.32 23.47 -5.57
N PRO A 141 -4.87 24.76 -5.52
CA PRO A 141 -3.97 25.38 -6.50
C PRO A 141 -2.54 24.81 -6.62
N HIS A 142 -2.21 23.72 -5.93
CA HIS A 142 -0.89 23.08 -5.98
C HIS A 142 -0.88 21.69 -6.65
N GLY A 143 -2.02 21.21 -7.15
CA GLY A 143 -2.12 19.89 -7.79
C GLY A 143 -2.37 20.02 -9.29
N ILE A 144 -1.31 19.94 -10.08
CA ILE A 144 -1.43 19.65 -11.51
C ILE A 144 -2.12 18.28 -11.60
N ALA A 145 -3.38 18.25 -12.03
CA ALA A 145 -4.03 17.06 -12.55
C ALA A 145 -3.38 16.71 -13.91
N ALA A 146 -2.13 16.26 -13.90
CA ALA A 146 -1.51 15.66 -15.07
C ALA A 146 -1.62 14.15 -14.92
N GLY A 147 -2.83 13.65 -15.14
CA GLY A 147 -2.95 12.32 -15.74
C GLY A 147 -2.36 12.41 -17.14
N THR A 148 -1.03 12.34 -17.28
CA THR A 148 -0.43 12.12 -18.58
C THR A 148 -0.70 10.67 -18.95
N LEU A 149 -1.80 10.45 -19.66
CA LEU A 149 -1.96 9.28 -20.52
C LEU A 149 -0.87 9.42 -21.60
N THR A 150 0.36 9.00 -21.32
CA THR A 150 1.32 8.79 -22.39
C THR A 150 0.83 7.60 -23.20
N GLU A 151 0.17 7.88 -24.32
CA GLU A 151 0.00 6.92 -25.39
C GLU A 151 1.39 6.64 -25.97
N SER A 152 2.02 5.56 -25.54
CA SER A 152 3.14 4.97 -26.26
C SER A 152 2.56 3.95 -27.25
N PHE A 153 2.57 4.33 -28.53
CA PHE A 153 2.50 3.41 -29.67
C PHE A 153 3.74 2.51 -29.71
#